data_AF-A0A286PGA5-F1
#
_entry.id   AF-A0A286PGA5-F1
#
_cell.length_a   1.000
_cell.length_b   1.000
_cell.length_c   1.000
_cell.angle_alpha   90.00
_cell.angle_beta   90.00
_cell.angle_gamma   90.00
#
_symmetry.space_group_name_H-M   'P 1'
#
loop_
_entity.id
_entity.type
_entity.pdbx_description
1 polymer ?
#
loop_
_entity_poly.entity_id
_entity_poly.type
_entity_poly.pdbx_seq_one_letter_code
_entity_poly.pdbx_strand_id
1 'polypeptide(L)'
;MLAAAPTPVISGVLDLDRTLWGDPAADWTIRMASAKTDERTAFWDTYGPRAATSAHAWRALVYEARHLGAIRLERHRLHNPSGVDDTYPSMAAVLAQLI
;
A
#
# COMPACT_ATOMS: atom_id res chain seq x y z
N MET A 1 12.47 -30.92 29.81
CA MET A 1 12.15 -29.65 29.12
C MET A 1 12.10 -29.95 27.63
N LEU A 2 11.04 -29.53 26.93
CA LEU A 2 11.00 -29.62 25.47
C LEU A 2 11.93 -28.56 24.87
N ALA A 3 12.56 -28.87 23.75
CA ALA A 3 13.38 -27.91 23.01
C ALA A 3 12.50 -26.78 22.45
N ALA A 4 13.08 -25.58 22.34
CA ALA A 4 12.40 -24.44 21.72
C ALA A 4 12.10 -24.75 20.23
N ALA A 5 10.91 -24.37 19.77
CA ALA A 5 10.58 -24.48 18.35
C ALA A 5 11.44 -23.49 17.53
N PRO A 6 11.86 -23.87 16.31
CA PRO A 6 12.65 -23.00 15.45
C PRO A 6 11.85 -21.76 15.00
N THR A 7 12.55 -20.64 14.82
CA THR A 7 11.96 -19.40 14.29
C THR A 7 11.65 -19.56 12.80
N PRO A 8 10.43 -19.24 12.34
CA PRO A 8 10.11 -19.29 10.92
C PRO A 8 10.93 -18.25 10.14
N VAL A 9 11.41 -18.65 8.97
CA VAL A 9 12.10 -17.77 8.01
C VAL A 9 11.27 -17.66 6.74
N ILE A 10 11.34 -16.49 6.09
CA ILE A 10 10.68 -16.28 4.79
C ILE A 10 11.37 -17.18 3.75
N SER A 11 10.63 -18.10 3.16
CA SER A 11 11.14 -19.08 2.18
C SER A 11 10.71 -18.78 0.73
N GLY A 12 9.80 -17.82 0.52
CA GLY A 12 9.35 -17.41 -0.80
C GLY A 12 8.40 -16.22 -0.79
N VAL A 13 8.29 -15.55 -1.94
CA VAL A 13 7.35 -14.47 -2.22
C VAL A 13 6.66 -14.80 -3.55
N LEU A 14 5.33 -14.67 -3.60
CA LEU A 14 4.48 -15.03 -4.74
C LEU A 14 3.64 -13.81 -5.17
N ASP A 15 2.79 -13.97 -6.19
CA ASP A 15 1.92 -12.92 -6.75
C ASP A 15 2.68 -11.68 -7.28
N LEU A 16 3.64 -11.94 -8.19
CA LEU A 16 4.43 -10.92 -8.89
C LEU A 16 3.83 -10.54 -10.27
N ASP A 17 2.56 -10.83 -10.52
CA ASP A 17 1.87 -10.55 -11.80
C ASP A 17 1.73 -9.05 -12.09
N ARG A 18 1.90 -8.20 -11.07
CA ARG A 18 1.82 -6.73 -11.16
C ARG A 18 3.16 -6.02 -10.94
N THR A 19 4.28 -6.73 -11.06
CA THR A 19 5.62 -6.12 -10.95
C THR A 19 5.83 -5.06 -12.03
N LEU A 20 6.43 -3.94 -11.63
CA LEU A 20 6.72 -2.81 -12.50
C LEU A 20 8.09 -2.21 -12.16
N TRP A 21 8.71 -1.55 -13.13
CA TRP A 21 9.88 -0.71 -12.92
C TRP A 21 9.42 0.71 -12.57
N GLY A 22 9.89 1.26 -11.45
CA GLY A 22 9.49 2.59 -11.00
C GLY A 22 9.88 2.91 -9.57
N ASP A 23 9.23 3.93 -9.01
CA ASP A 23 9.37 4.32 -7.61
C ASP A 23 8.78 3.23 -6.70
N PRO A 24 9.55 2.62 -5.77
CA PRO A 24 9.05 1.61 -4.85
C PRO A 24 7.86 2.09 -4.00
N ALA A 25 7.79 3.39 -3.70
CA ALA A 25 6.69 3.96 -2.92
C ALA A 25 5.32 3.90 -3.63
N ALA A 26 5.29 3.60 -4.94
CA ALA A 26 4.08 3.41 -5.72
C ALA A 26 3.51 1.98 -5.65
N ASP A 27 4.19 1.06 -4.97
CA ASP A 27 3.79 -0.35 -4.92
C ASP A 27 2.68 -0.59 -3.87
N TRP A 28 1.76 -1.50 -4.21
CA TRP A 28 0.68 -1.92 -3.34
C TRP A 28 1.19 -2.47 -2.00
N THR A 29 2.27 -3.24 -2.04
CA THR A 29 2.90 -3.79 -0.82
C THR A 29 3.31 -2.68 0.15
N ILE A 30 3.89 -1.59 -0.37
CA ILE A 30 4.30 -0.45 0.45
C ILE A 30 3.08 0.30 1.01
N ARG A 31 2.01 0.47 0.22
CA ARG A 31 0.75 1.01 0.72
C ARG A 31 0.18 0.16 1.86
N MET A 32 0.14 -1.16 1.71
CA MET A 32 -0.40 -2.06 2.72
C MET A 32 0.46 -2.16 3.97
N ALA A 33 1.79 -2.12 3.82
CA ALA A 33 2.72 -2.03 4.95
C ALA A 33 2.51 -0.72 5.73
N SER A 34 2.21 0.38 5.03
CA SER A 34 1.99 1.70 5.64
C SER A 34 0.60 1.88 6.26
N ALA A 35 -0.37 1.04 5.92
CA ALA A 35 -1.76 1.20 6.38
C ALA A 35 -1.98 0.81 7.84
N LYS A 36 -1.00 0.17 8.50
CA LYS A 36 -1.11 -0.27 9.88
C LYS A 36 0.12 0.12 10.69
N THR A 37 -0.13 0.48 11.95
CA THR A 37 0.92 0.79 12.94
C THR A 37 1.09 -0.41 13.87
N ASP A 38 1.46 -1.55 13.29
CA ASP A 38 1.74 -2.82 13.99
C ASP A 38 3.18 -3.28 13.71
N GLU A 39 3.46 -4.57 13.80
CA GLU A 39 4.80 -5.14 13.52
C GLU A 39 5.31 -4.80 12.11
N ARG A 40 4.44 -4.39 11.18
CA ARG A 40 4.82 -3.92 9.84
C ARG A 40 5.70 -2.68 9.85
N THR A 41 5.68 -1.89 10.92
CA THR A 41 6.55 -0.72 11.05
C THR A 41 8.04 -1.09 11.02
N ALA A 42 8.40 -2.29 11.50
CA ALA A 42 9.75 -2.83 11.47
C ALA A 42 10.32 -3.03 10.05
N PHE A 43 9.47 -3.04 9.01
CA PHE A 43 9.92 -3.05 7.62
C PHE A 43 10.87 -1.88 7.33
N TRP A 44 10.56 -0.70 7.86
CA TRP A 44 11.32 0.52 7.60
C TRP A 44 12.65 0.57 8.33
N ASP A 45 12.86 -0.24 9.36
CA ASP A 45 14.13 -0.31 10.10
C ASP A 45 15.28 -0.81 9.22
N THR A 46 14.96 -1.69 8.25
CA THR A 46 15.95 -2.26 7.33
C THR A 46 15.85 -1.67 5.93
N TYR A 47 14.65 -1.35 5.45
CA TYR A 47 14.44 -0.78 4.12
C TYR A 47 14.82 0.71 4.04
N GLY A 48 14.81 1.41 5.17
CA GLY A 48 15.11 2.83 5.29
C GLY A 48 13.85 3.72 5.22
N PRO A 49 13.79 4.83 5.97
CA PRO A 49 12.60 5.66 6.04
C PRO A 49 12.31 6.39 4.73
N ARG A 50 11.05 6.73 4.52
CA ARG A 50 10.63 7.57 3.39
C ARG A 50 11.14 9.00 3.56
N ALA A 51 11.50 9.63 2.43
CA ALA A 51 11.97 11.01 2.43
C ALA A 51 10.86 11.99 2.82
N ALA A 52 11.13 12.85 3.81
CA ALA A 52 10.20 13.89 4.27
C ALA A 52 10.31 15.17 3.42
N THR A 53 10.14 15.05 2.11
CA THR A 53 10.19 16.18 1.16
C THR A 53 8.80 16.47 0.59
N SER A 54 8.55 17.71 0.19
CA SER A 54 7.30 18.11 -0.49
C SER A 54 7.06 17.30 -1.78
N ALA A 55 8.12 17.02 -2.54
CA ALA A 55 8.04 16.19 -3.74
C ALA A 55 7.61 14.75 -3.43
N HIS A 56 8.10 14.16 -2.33
CA HIS A 56 7.68 12.84 -1.89
C HIS A 56 6.23 12.84 -1.41
N ALA A 57 5.83 13.85 -0.64
CA ALA A 57 4.45 14.01 -0.19
C ALA A 57 3.46 14.12 -1.36
N TRP A 58 3.81 14.92 -2.38
CA TRP A 58 3.01 15.03 -3.60
C TRP A 58 2.90 13.69 -4.35
N ARG A 59 4.01 12.98 -4.54
CA ARG A 59 3.99 11.64 -5.19
C ARG A 59 3.14 10.64 -4.40
N ALA A 60 3.20 10.67 -3.07
CA ALA A 60 2.40 9.80 -2.22
C ALA A 60 0.89 10.00 -2.42
N LEU A 61 0.44 11.25 -2.60
CA LEU A 61 -0.96 11.55 -2.94
C LEU A 61 -1.35 11.01 -4.32
N VAL A 62 -0.48 11.16 -5.32
CA VAL A 62 -0.70 10.59 -6.66
C VAL A 62 -0.80 9.06 -6.60
N TYR A 63 0.07 8.41 -5.84
CA TYR A 63 0.05 6.96 -5.66
C TYR A 63 -1.21 6.51 -4.93
N GLU A 64 -1.64 7.21 -3.88
CA GLU A 64 -2.90 6.88 -3.19
C GLU A 64 -4.11 7.02 -4.12
N ALA A 65 -4.18 8.08 -4.92
CA ALA A 65 -5.23 8.23 -5.93
C ALA A 65 -5.23 7.04 -6.91
N ARG A 66 -4.06 6.63 -7.41
CA ARG A 66 -3.92 5.43 -8.26
C ARG A 66 -4.44 4.17 -7.56
N HIS A 67 -4.08 3.95 -6.31
CA HIS A 67 -4.51 2.78 -5.55
C HIS A 67 -6.01 2.76 -5.27
N LEU A 68 -6.61 3.92 -4.96
CA LEU A 68 -8.07 4.07 -4.83
C LEU A 68 -8.78 3.77 -6.15
N GLY A 69 -8.22 4.20 -7.28
CA GLY A 69 -8.71 3.85 -8.62
C GLY A 69 -8.69 2.33 -8.85
N ALA A 70 -7.59 1.66 -8.50
CA ALA A 70 -7.49 0.20 -8.61
C ALA A 70 -8.51 -0.52 -7.70
N ILE A 71 -8.71 -0.06 -6.46
CA ILE A 71 -9.73 -0.58 -5.55
C ILE A 71 -11.13 -0.44 -6.17
N ARG A 72 -11.45 0.73 -6.73
CA ARG A 72 -12.75 0.98 -7.35
C ARG A 72 -13.03 -0.01 -8.49
N LEU A 73 -12.06 -0.24 -9.36
CA LEU A 73 -12.17 -1.21 -10.45
C LEU A 73 -12.37 -2.63 -9.92
N GLU A 74 -11.69 -3.00 -8.84
CA GLU A 74 -11.86 -4.31 -8.21
C GLU A 74 -13.24 -4.47 -7.56
N ARG A 75 -13.74 -3.45 -6.86
CA ARG A 75 -15.10 -3.44 -6.31
C ARG A 75 -16.16 -3.58 -7.41
N HIS A 76 -15.94 -2.90 -8.54
CA HIS A 76 -16.81 -3.03 -9.71
C HIS A 76 -16.76 -4.46 -10.27
N ARG A 77 -15.57 -5.05 -10.45
CA ARG A 77 -15.38 -6.44 -10.91
C ARG A 77 -16.09 -7.46 -10.01
N LEU A 78 -16.14 -7.19 -8.71
CA LEU A 78 -16.79 -8.02 -7.69
C LEU A 78 -18.30 -7.74 -7.53
N HIS A 79 -18.90 -6.92 -8.39
CA HIS A 79 -20.31 -6.52 -8.30
C HIS A 79 -20.68 -5.93 -6.92
N ASN A 80 -19.79 -5.11 -6.36
CA ASN A 80 -19.96 -4.47 -5.06
C ASN A 80 -20.23 -2.97 -5.22
N PRO A 81 -21.48 -2.56 -5.52
CA PRO A 81 -21.81 -1.16 -5.80
C PRO A 81 -21.60 -0.25 -4.58
N SER A 82 -21.97 -0.69 -3.38
CA SER A 82 -21.74 0.10 -2.16
C SER A 82 -20.25 0.35 -1.95
N GLY A 83 -19.41 -0.65 -2.18
CA GLY A 83 -17.96 -0.50 -2.09
C GLY A 83 -17.36 0.36 -3.20
N VAL A 84 -18.02 0.52 -4.35
CA VAL A 84 -17.65 1.52 -5.36
C VAL A 84 -18.00 2.92 -4.87
N ASP A 85 -19.20 3.10 -4.34
CA ASP A 85 -19.69 4.38 -3.82
C ASP A 85 -18.80 4.91 -2.69
N ASP A 86 -18.39 4.03 -1.78
CA ASP A 86 -17.47 4.34 -0.67
C ASP A 86 -16.10 4.87 -1.13
N THR A 87 -15.69 4.60 -2.38
CA THR A 87 -14.41 5.11 -2.90
C THR A 87 -14.45 6.58 -3.32
N TYR A 88 -15.62 7.16 -3.59
CA TYR A 88 -15.70 8.54 -4.07
C TYR A 88 -15.27 9.56 -3.01
N PRO A 89 -15.74 9.49 -1.75
CA PRO A 89 -15.27 10.38 -0.69
C PRO A 89 -13.76 10.26 -0.45
N SER A 90 -13.21 9.04 -0.44
CA SER A 90 -11.77 8.82 -0.26
C SER A 90 -10.96 9.45 -1.41
N MET A 91 -11.39 9.28 -2.66
CA MET A 91 -10.73 9.92 -3.80
C MET A 91 -10.82 11.45 -3.70
N ALA A 92 -12.00 11.99 -3.39
CA ALA A 92 -12.19 13.43 -3.24
C ALA A 92 -11.26 14.03 -2.17
N ALA A 93 -11.09 13.35 -1.04
CA ALA A 93 -10.18 13.77 0.03
C ALA A 93 -8.71 13.80 -0.39
N VAL A 94 -8.27 12.88 -1.26
CA VAL A 94 -6.91 12.88 -1.81
C VAL A 94 -6.75 14.00 -2.84
N LEU A 95 -7.73 14.18 -3.73
CA LEU A 95 -7.69 15.24 -4.75
C LEU A 95 -7.69 16.64 -4.14
N ALA A 96 -8.42 16.86 -3.04
CA ALA A 96 -8.43 18.14 -2.32
C ALA A 96 -7.05 18.52 -1.73
N GLN A 97 -6.13 17.56 -1.56
CA GLN A 97 -4.76 17.81 -1.12
C GLN A 97 -3.76 18.00 -2.28
N LEU A 98 -4.20 17.72 -3.52
CA LEU A 98 -3.37 17.87 -4.73
C LEU A 98 -3.53 19.23 -5.41
N ILE A 99 -4.60 19.97 -5.08
CA ILE A 99 -4.95 21.29 -5.62
C ILE A 99 -4.55 22.36 -4.61
#